data_AF-A0A8X7RBR1-F1
#
_entry.id   AF-A0A8X7RBR1-F1
#
_cell.length_a   1.000
_cell.length_b   1.000
_cell.length_c   1.000
_cell.angle_alpha   90.00
_cell.angle_beta   90.00
_cell.angle_gamma   90.00
#
_symmetry.space_group_name_H-M   'P 1'
#
loop_
_entity.id
_entity.type
_entity.pdbx_description
1 polymer ?
#
loop_
_entity_poly.entity_id
_entity_poly.type
_entity_poly.pdbx_seq_one_letter_code
_entity_poly.pdbx_strand_id
1 'polypeptide(L)' 'MGLDTLNPILTIDGKIKLVGEYLETIGTCLAFSDKEVPAAENQTPNKTVEPVAKLHKILKFRLALDNDDVETRTTAL' A
#
# COMPACT_ATOMS: atom_id res chain seq x y z
N MET A 1 13.00 2.15 1.11
CA MET A 1 13.83 0.92 1.07
C MET A 1 13.21 -0.05 2.05
N GLY A 2 12.90 -1.28 1.65
CA GLY A 2 12.26 -2.26 2.56
C GLY A 2 10.98 -2.90 2.03
N LEU A 3 10.45 -2.46 0.89
CA LEU A 3 9.29 -3.10 0.25
C LEU A 3 9.66 -4.49 -0.33
N ASP A 4 10.91 -4.69 -0.67
CA ASP A 4 11.52 -5.92 -1.18
C ASP A 4 11.80 -6.99 -0.11
N THR A 5 11.41 -6.73 1.15
CA THR A 5 11.56 -7.70 2.25
C THR A 5 10.32 -8.56 2.41
N LEU A 6 10.45 -9.72 3.08
CA LEU A 6 9.31 -10.58 3.41
C LEU A 6 8.28 -9.89 4.32
N ASN A 7 8.74 -8.97 5.18
CA ASN A 7 7.93 -8.23 6.14
C ASN A 7 8.24 -6.73 6.02
N PRO A 8 7.71 -6.04 4.99
CA PRO A 8 8.02 -4.64 4.75
C PRO A 8 7.47 -3.73 5.85
N ILE A 9 8.26 -2.74 6.25
CA ILE A 9 7.86 -1.76 7.26
C ILE A 9 7.54 -0.44 6.55
N LEU A 10 6.33 0.06 6.75
CA LEU A 10 5.91 1.40 6.30
C LEU A 10 5.82 2.33 7.50
N THR A 11 6.48 3.48 7.43
CA THR A 11 6.39 4.53 8.44
C THR A 11 5.68 5.74 7.85
N ILE A 12 4.55 6.14 8.45
CA ILE A 12 3.75 7.31 8.04
C ILE A 12 4.04 8.46 9.01
N ASP A 13 4.41 9.62 8.46
CA ASP A 13 4.73 10.85 9.22
C ASP A 13 5.81 10.65 10.30
N GLY A 14 6.65 9.60 10.17
CA GLY A 14 7.64 9.26 11.19
C GLY A 14 7.06 8.71 12.51
N LYS A 15 5.74 8.59 12.64
CA LYS A 15 5.04 8.28 13.91
C LYS A 15 4.34 6.93 13.90
N ILE A 16 3.75 6.56 12.77
CA ILE A 16 2.96 5.34 12.66
C ILE A 16 3.78 4.30 11.93
N LYS A 17 4.12 3.22 12.62
CA LYS A 17 4.82 2.07 12.04
C LYS A 17 3.81 0.98 11.70
N LEU A 18 3.83 0.53 10.46
CA LEU A 18 3.00 -0.56 9.95
C LEU A 18 3.89 -1.70 9.47
N VAL A 19 3.53 -2.93 9.83
CA VAL A 19 4.18 -4.14 9.32
C VAL A 19 3.30 -4.73 8.23
N GLY A 20 3.87 -4.91 7.05
CA GLY A 20 3.21 -5.49 5.90
C GLY A 20 3.47 -6.99 5.78
N GLU A 21 2.51 -7.68 5.18
CA GLU A 21 2.62 -9.07 4.74
C GLU A 21 2.05 -9.18 3.32
N TYR A 22 2.82 -9.80 2.42
CA TYR A 22 2.37 -10.02 1.05
C TYR A 22 1.35 -11.14 0.97
N LEU A 23 0.19 -10.83 0.39
CA LEU A 23 -0.86 -11.80 0.12
C LEU A 23 -0.99 -11.99 -1.40
N GLU A 24 -0.89 -13.25 -1.84
CA GLU A 24 -1.18 -13.65 -3.21
C GLU A 24 -2.68 -13.43 -3.49
N THR A 25 -3.03 -12.76 -4.58
CA THR A 25 -4.43 -12.60 -4.98
C THR A 25 -4.88 -13.74 -5.86
N ILE A 26 -6.11 -14.23 -5.66
CA ILE A 26 -6.81 -15.02 -6.67
C ILE A 26 -7.35 -14.04 -7.71
N GLY A 27 -6.86 -14.14 -8.94
CA GLY A 27 -7.25 -13.27 -10.05
C GLY A 27 -6.34 -12.06 -10.19
N THR A 28 -6.83 -11.03 -10.89
CA THR A 28 -6.09 -9.81 -11.20
C THR A 28 -6.91 -8.60 -10.77
N CYS A 29 -6.32 -7.71 -9.98
CA CYS A 29 -6.91 -6.40 -9.73
C CYS A 29 -6.41 -5.40 -10.77
N LEU A 30 -7.35 -4.68 -11.39
CA LEU A 30 -7.07 -3.59 -12.33
C LEU A 30 -7.43 -2.27 -11.65
N ALA A 31 -6.47 -1.34 -11.60
CA ALA A 31 -6.71 -0.01 -11.06
C ALA A 31 -6.85 1.00 -12.21
N PHE A 32 -7.85 1.88 -12.10
CA PHE A 32 -8.10 2.96 -13.06
C PHE A 32 -8.14 4.30 -12.31
N SER A 33 -7.64 5.36 -12.94
CA SER A 33 -7.81 6.74 -12.44
C SER A 33 -8.81 7.49 -13.32
N ASP A 34 -9.56 8.39 -12.69
CA ASP A 34 -10.39 9.34 -13.41
C ASP A 34 -9.50 10.40 -14.09
N LYS A 35 -9.86 10.75 -15.32
CA LYS A 35 -9.38 11.95 -16.00
C LYS A 35 -10.47 13.00 -15.97
N GLU A 36 -10.17 14.10 -15.31
CA GLU A 36 -10.98 15.31 -15.46
C GLU A 36 -10.71 15.90 -16.85
N VAL A 37 -11.67 15.70 -17.76
CA VAL A 37 -11.72 16.43 -19.03
C VAL A 37 -12.54 17.69 -18.76
N PRO A 38 -12.00 18.90 -18.98
CA PRO A 38 -12.75 20.13 -18.79
C PRO A 38 -14.01 20.07 -19.68
N ALA A 39 -15.18 20.21 -19.05
CA ALA A 39 -16.46 20.11 -19.75
C ALA A 39 -16.58 21.25 -20.77
N ALA A 40 -16.70 20.90 -22.05
CA ALA A 40 -17.24 21.83 -23.04
C ALA A 40 -18.72 22.07 -22.70
N GLU A 41 -19.17 23.33 -22.75
CA GLU A 41 -20.40 23.90 -22.16
C GLU A 41 -21.76 23.23 -22.48
N ASN A 42 -21.83 22.11 -23.20
CA ASN A 42 -23.10 21.46 -23.56
C ASN A 42 -23.07 19.91 -23.56
N GLN A 43 -22.12 19.28 -22.88
CA GLN A 43 -22.02 17.81 -22.87
C GLN A 43 -22.21 17.22 -21.48
N THR A 44 -22.96 16.11 -21.40
CA THR A 44 -23.03 15.26 -20.20
C THR A 44 -21.60 14.93 -19.75
N PRO A 45 -21.25 15.05 -18.45
CA PRO A 45 -19.89 14.81 -17.99
C PRO A 45 -19.48 13.36 -18.28
N ASN A 46 -18.73 13.17 -19.36
CA ASN A 46 -18.17 11.88 -19.73
C ASN A 46 -16.91 11.66 -18.88
N LYS A 47 -17.05 10.83 -17.84
CA LYS A 47 -15.90 10.38 -17.05
C LYS A 47 -15.03 9.50 -17.93
N THR A 48 -13.86 10.00 -18.30
CA THR A 48 -12.83 9.21 -18.99
C THR A 48 -11.95 8.57 -17.93
N VAL A 49 -11.76 7.26 -17.99
CA VAL A 49 -10.87 6.53 -17.07
C VAL A 49 -9.64 6.03 -17.81
N GLU A 50 -8.49 5.97 -17.13
CA GLU A 50 -7.26 5.35 -17.67
C GLU A 50 -6.78 4.21 -16.78
N PRO A 51 -6.28 3.10 -17.35
CA PRO A 51 -5.66 2.05 -16.56
C PRO A 51 -4.31 2.53 -16.00
N VAL A 52 -4.10 2.38 -14.70
CA VAL A 52 -2.86 2.82 -14.03
C VAL A 52 -2.05 1.69 -13.41
N ALA A 53 -2.66 0.52 -13.15
CA ALA A 53 -1.92 -0.64 -12.63
C ALA A 53 -2.64 -1.98 -12.84
N LYS A 54 -1.83 -3.06 -12.83
CA LYS A 54 -2.26 -4.46 -12.74
C LYS A 54 -1.58 -5.11 -11.53
N LEU A 55 -2.35 -5.54 -10.53
CA LEU A 55 -1.82 -6.07 -9.27
C LEU A 55 -2.03 -7.58 -9.15
N HIS A 56 -0.97 -8.30 -8.76
CA HIS A 56 -0.97 -9.76 -8.54
C HIS A 56 -0.70 -10.14 -7.07
N LYS A 57 -0.20 -9.19 -6.27
CA LYS A 57 0.07 -9.35 -4.84
C LYS A 57 -0.38 -8.09 -4.13
N ILE A 58 -1.13 -8.22 -3.05
CA ILE A 58 -1.49 -7.10 -2.19
C ILE A 58 -0.57 -7.10 -0.99
N LEU A 59 -0.18 -5.91 -0.54
CA LEU A 59 0.52 -5.76 0.72
C LEU A 59 -0.49 -5.39 1.80
N LYS A 60 -0.73 -6.29 2.76
CA LYS A 60 -1.64 -6.09 3.87
C LYS A 60 -0.87 -5.59 5.08
N PHE A 61 -1.24 -4.42 5.58
CA PHE A 61 -0.59 -3.82 6.74
C PHE A 61 -1.37 -4.08 8.03
N ARG A 62 -0.62 -4.25 9.12
CA ARG A 62 -1.11 -4.19 10.50
C ARG A 62 -0.31 -3.15 11.27
N LEU A 63 -0.97 -2.49 12.23
CA LEU A 63 -0.30 -1.55 13.13
C LEU A 63 0.76 -2.31 13.95
N ALA A 64 1.99 -1.79 13.96
CA ALA A 64 2.97 -2.21 14.94
C ALA A 64 2.58 -1.56 16.27
N LEU A 65 2.17 -2.36 17.24
CA LEU A 65 2.06 -1.89 18.61
C LEU A 65 3.46 -1.94 19.20
N ASP A 66 3.98 -0.77 19.58
CA ASP A 66 5.18 -0.70 20.40
C ASP A 66 4.79 -1.23 21.78
N ASN A 67 5.05 -2.52 22.03
CA ASN A 67 5.21 -2.95 23.41
C ASN A 67 6.56 -2.39 23.84
N ASP A 68 6.57 -1.51 24.84
CA ASP A 68 7.75 -0.83 25.36
C ASP A 68 9.00 -1.74 25.40
N ASP A 69 10.07 -1.25 24.80
CA ASP A 69 11.47 -1.44 25.18
C ASP A 69 11.83 -2.78 25.88
N VAL A 70 11.92 -3.89 25.12
CA VAL A 70 12.78 -5.01 25.53
C VAL A 70 14.15 -4.80 24.91
N GLU A 71 14.97 -4.13 25.71
CA GLU A 71 16.41 -4.18 25.82
C GLU A 71 17.06 -5.39 25.12
N THR A 72 18.12 -5.08 24.38
CA THR A 72 19.09 -6.01 23.80
C THR A 72 19.43 -7.17 24.75
N ARG A 73 19.15 -8.41 24.33
CA ARG A 73 19.90 -9.58 24.79
C ARG A 73 20.43 -10.39 23.61
N THR A 74 21.57 -9.93 23.09
CA THR A 74 22.60 -10.85 22.64
C THR A 74 23.21 -11.50 23.88
N THR A 75 23.06 -12.81 24.07
CA THR A 75 24.15 -13.78 24.38
C THR A 75 23.60 -15.16 24.78
N ALA A 76 24.19 -16.19 24.16
CA ALA A 76 24.44 -17.56 24.63
C ALA A 76 23.25 -18.43 25.08
N LEU A 77 22.94 -19.47 24.29
CA LEU A 77 23.46 -20.83 24.48
C LEU A 77 23.51 -21.57 23.13
#